data_AF-A0A535EEQ0-F1
#
_entry.id   AF-A0A535EEQ0-F1
#
_cell.length_a   1.000
_cell.length_b   1.000
_cell.length_c   1.000
_cell.angle_alpha   90.00
_cell.angle_beta   90.00
_cell.angle_gamma   90.00
#
_symmetry.space_group_name_H-M   'P 1'
#
loop_
_entity.id
_entity.type
_entity.pdbx_description
1 polymer ?
#
loop_
_entity_poly.entity_id
_entity_poly.type
_entity_poly.pdbx_seq_one_letter_code
_entity_poly.pdbx_strand_id
1 'polypeptide(L)'
;MNDRDGTSLRLAIVVDEACARVYEAWEGRARVTALRVNPAVYEAVAVARPGEVRRGYPLMLLGMELVPDEGVATYEPAVVKEEAC
;
A
#
# COMPACT_ATOMS: atom_id res chain seq x y z
N MET A 1 -7.13 -19.82 -16.67
CA MET A 1 -8.39 -19.13 -16.31
C MET A 1 -8.46 -19.18 -14.78
N ASN A 2 -8.57 -18.03 -14.10
CA ASN A 2 -8.56 -17.79 -12.64
C ASN A 2 -7.23 -17.51 -11.91
N ASP A 3 -6.45 -16.53 -12.38
CA ASP A 3 -5.46 -15.81 -11.52
C ASP A 3 -6.06 -14.58 -10.80
N ARG A 4 -7.29 -14.16 -11.17
CA ARG A 4 -7.94 -12.97 -10.58
C ARG A 4 -8.32 -13.18 -9.11
N ASP A 5 -8.72 -14.38 -8.72
CA ASP A 5 -9.14 -14.67 -7.34
C ASP A 5 -7.94 -14.70 -6.39
N GLY A 6 -6.81 -15.27 -6.84
CA GLY A 6 -5.56 -15.30 -6.08
C GLY A 6 -4.99 -13.90 -5.82
N THR A 7 -4.96 -13.04 -6.83
CA THR A 7 -4.48 -11.65 -6.68
C THR A 7 -5.43 -10.81 -5.82
N SER A 8 -6.74 -11.01 -5.93
CA SER A 8 -7.72 -10.27 -5.12
C SER A 8 -7.64 -10.64 -3.63
N LEU A 9 -7.51 -11.93 -3.30
CA LEU A 9 -7.26 -12.39 -1.93
C LEU A 9 -5.93 -11.87 -1.38
N ARG A 10 -4.89 -11.80 -2.21
CA ARG A 10 -3.57 -11.26 -1.83
C ARG A 10 -3.61 -9.77 -1.52
N LEU A 11 -4.32 -8.98 -2.31
CA LEU A 11 -4.51 -7.55 -2.05
C LEU A 11 -5.33 -7.31 -0.77
N ALA A 12 -6.31 -8.17 -0.48
CA ALA A 12 -7.07 -8.08 0.76
C ALA A 12 -6.16 -8.24 2.01
N ILE A 13 -5.20 -9.18 1.97
CA ILE A 13 -4.20 -9.36 3.04
C ILE A 13 -3.36 -8.08 3.20
N VAL A 14 -2.86 -7.52 2.10
CA VAL A 14 -2.07 -6.27 2.15
C VAL A 14 -2.88 -5.12 2.74
N VAL A 15 -4.16 -4.99 2.39
CA VAL A 15 -5.02 -3.93 2.94
C VAL A 15 -5.26 -4.12 4.43
N ASP A 16 -5.50 -5.35 4.88
CA ASP A 16 -5.72 -5.68 6.30
C ASP A 16 -4.47 -5.35 7.14
N GLU A 17 -3.30 -5.80 6.67
CA GLU A 17 -2.01 -5.50 7.31
C GLU A 17 -1.71 -3.99 7.29
N ALA A 18 -1.99 -3.29 6.20
CA ALA A 18 -1.83 -1.83 6.14
C ALA A 18 -2.72 -1.12 7.17
N CYS A 19 -3.97 -1.56 7.33
CA CYS A 19 -4.88 -1.02 8.35
C CYS A 19 -4.31 -1.23 9.76
N ALA A 20 -3.81 -2.43 10.07
CA ALA A 20 -3.19 -2.72 11.36
C ALA A 20 -1.99 -1.81 11.63
N ARG A 21 -1.06 -1.67 10.67
CA ARG A 21 0.13 -0.82 10.81
C ARG A 21 -0.21 0.67 10.96
N VAL A 22 -1.23 1.14 10.26
CA VAL A 22 -1.72 2.52 10.38
C VAL A 22 -2.31 2.75 11.77
N TYR A 23 -3.12 1.81 12.25
CA TYR A 23 -3.68 1.87 13.59
C TYR A 23 -2.59 1.92 14.67
N GLU A 24 -1.60 1.03 14.62
CA GLU A 24 -0.43 1.04 15.52
C GLU A 24 0.32 2.39 15.48
N ALA A 25 0.45 2.99 14.30
CA ALA A 25 1.09 4.30 14.15
C ALA A 25 0.28 5.42 14.83
N TRP A 26 -1.04 5.40 14.69
CA TRP A 26 -1.93 6.37 15.34
C TRP A 26 -1.97 6.22 16.85
N GLU A 27 -1.93 4.99 17.38
CA GLU A 27 -1.77 4.76 18.83
C GLU A 27 -0.47 5.39 19.35
N GLY A 28 0.62 5.27 18.58
CA GLY A 28 1.89 5.95 18.82
C GLY A 28 1.89 7.46 18.54
N ARG A 29 0.73 8.06 18.21
CA ARG A 29 0.56 9.48 17.81
C ARG A 29 1.40 9.89 16.59
N ALA A 30 1.85 8.95 15.79
CA ALA A 30 2.59 9.25 14.58
C ALA A 30 1.63 9.64 13.45
N ARG A 31 2.06 10.58 12.60
CA ARG A 31 1.36 10.89 11.36
C ARG A 31 1.84 9.93 10.28
N VAL A 32 0.93 9.22 9.62
CA VAL A 32 1.27 8.37 8.48
C VAL A 32 1.09 9.16 7.18
N THR A 33 2.09 9.14 6.31
CA THR A 33 2.09 9.92 5.06
C THR A 33 2.13 9.08 3.80
N ALA A 34 2.71 7.88 3.87
CA ALA A 34 2.81 6.95 2.76
C ALA A 34 2.81 5.49 3.23
N LEU A 35 2.52 4.59 2.30
CA LEU A 35 2.62 3.14 2.47
C LEU A 35 3.69 2.62 1.52
N ARG A 36 4.76 2.07 2.09
CA ARG A 36 5.74 1.29 1.33
C ARG A 36 5.19 -0.11 1.11
N VAL A 37 5.23 -0.56 -0.13
CA VAL A 37 4.72 -1.85 -0.56
C VAL A 37 5.73 -2.54 -1.47
N ASN A 38 5.68 -3.86 -1.52
CA ASN A 38 6.45 -4.62 -2.48
C ASN A 38 6.12 -4.20 -3.94
N PRO A 39 7.10 -4.17 -4.87
CA PRO A 39 6.86 -3.78 -6.26
C PRO A 39 5.74 -4.57 -6.95
N ALA A 40 5.58 -5.87 -6.66
CA ALA A 40 4.51 -6.68 -7.25
C ALA A 40 3.10 -6.21 -6.82
N VAL A 41 2.96 -5.70 -5.59
CA VAL A 41 1.71 -5.12 -5.10
C VAL A 41 1.45 -3.78 -5.79
N TYR A 42 2.49 -2.94 -5.91
CA TYR A 42 2.38 -1.66 -6.62
C TYR A 42 1.90 -1.88 -8.06
N GLU A 43 2.50 -2.83 -8.78
CA GLU A 43 2.10 -3.20 -10.14
C GLU A 43 0.66 -3.70 -10.22
N ALA A 44 0.23 -4.55 -9.27
CA ALA A 44 -1.15 -5.02 -9.21
C ALA A 44 -2.15 -3.86 -9.06
N VAL A 45 -1.83 -2.86 -8.22
CA VAL A 45 -2.63 -1.65 -8.08
C VAL A 45 -2.57 -0.78 -9.34
N ALA A 46 -1.40 -0.63 -9.96
CA ALA A 46 -1.21 0.12 -11.20
C ALA A 46 -2.07 -0.43 -12.35
N VAL A 47 -2.13 -1.76 -12.47
CA VAL A 47 -3.00 -2.45 -13.44
C VAL A 47 -4.48 -2.20 -13.17
N ALA A 48 -4.88 -2.09 -11.90
CA ALA A 48 -6.26 -1.77 -11.52
C ALA A 48 -6.60 -0.28 -11.69
N ARG A 49 -5.59 0.61 -11.72
CA ARG A 49 -5.74 2.08 -11.81
C ARG A 49 -5.03 2.69 -13.03
N PRO A 50 -5.28 2.22 -14.27
CA PRO A 50 -4.53 2.66 -15.45
C PRO A 50 -4.71 4.15 -15.77
N GLY A 51 -5.80 4.77 -15.30
CA GLY A 51 -6.05 6.20 -15.47
C GLY A 51 -5.13 7.10 -14.64
N GLU A 52 -4.77 6.68 -13.42
CA GLU A 52 -3.84 7.40 -12.55
C GLU A 52 -2.42 7.31 -13.11
N VAL A 53 -2.00 6.10 -13.49
CA VAL A 53 -0.69 5.83 -14.13
C VAL A 53 -0.50 6.69 -15.38
N ARG A 54 -1.49 6.71 -16.29
CA ARG A 54 -1.39 7.47 -17.55
C ARG A 54 -1.24 8.98 -17.32
N ARG A 55 -1.78 9.50 -16.23
CA ARG A 55 -1.74 10.92 -15.88
C ARG A 55 -0.53 11.29 -15.03
N GLY A 56 0.30 10.31 -14.66
CA GLY A 56 1.43 10.51 -13.76
C GLY A 56 1.01 10.84 -12.33
N TYR A 57 -0.21 10.46 -11.93
CA TYR A 57 -0.66 10.66 -10.55
C TYR A 57 -0.11 9.56 -9.64
N PRO A 58 0.21 9.89 -8.38
CA PRO A 58 0.59 8.88 -7.40
C PRO A 58 -0.55 7.89 -7.21
N LEU A 59 -0.20 6.61 -7.10
CA LEU A 59 -1.16 5.58 -6.75
C LEU A 59 -1.47 5.66 -5.27
N MET A 60 -2.75 5.62 -4.93
CA MET A 60 -3.20 5.81 -3.55
C MET A 60 -3.86 4.55 -3.01
N LEU A 61 -3.60 4.24 -1.74
CA LEU A 61 -4.31 3.22 -0.98
C LEU A 61 -4.59 3.73 0.44
N LEU A 62 -5.82 3.54 0.92
CA LEU A 62 -6.25 4.04 2.25
C LEU A 62 -5.99 5.55 2.46
N GLY A 63 -6.01 6.34 1.38
CA GLY A 63 -5.74 7.78 1.42
C GLY A 63 -4.25 8.16 1.53
N MET A 64 -3.35 7.18 1.43
CA MET A 64 -1.89 7.37 1.46
C MET A 64 -1.27 7.02 0.11
N GLU A 65 -0.17 7.69 -0.23
CA GLU A 65 0.61 7.37 -1.42
C GLU A 65 1.28 6.01 -1.27
N LEU A 66 1.24 5.21 -2.34
CA LEU A 66 1.96 3.95 -2.45
C LEU A 66 3.38 4.20 -2.98
N VAL A 67 4.37 3.70 -2.25
CA VAL A 67 5.78 3.76 -2.62
C VAL A 67 6.29 2.33 -2.83
N PRO A 68 6.76 1.96 -4.03
CA PRO A 68 7.37 0.65 -4.23
C PRO A 68 8.73 0.58 -3.51
N ASP A 69 8.96 -0.48 -2.74
CA ASP A 69 10.19 -0.71 -1.98
C ASP A 69 10.57 -2.20 -2.04
N GLU A 70 11.76 -2.51 -2.60
CA GLU A 70 12.27 -3.88 -2.72
C GLU A 70 12.56 -4.55 -1.37
N GLY A 71 12.78 -3.75 -0.31
CA GLY A 71 12.98 -4.25 1.05
C GLY A 71 11.69 -4.68 1.76
N VAL A 72 10.52 -4.41 1.16
CA VAL A 72 9.22 -4.74 1.74
C VAL A 72 8.72 -6.10 1.25
N ALA A 73 8.42 -7.00 2.18
CA ALA A 73 7.83 -8.30 1.85
C ALA A 73 6.43 -8.14 1.24
N THR A 74 6.05 -9.06 0.35
CA THR A 74 4.84 -8.94 -0.49
C THR A 74 3.55 -8.68 0.29
N TYR A 75 3.42 -9.22 1.50
CA TYR A 75 2.21 -9.12 2.31
C TYR A 75 2.38 -8.26 3.56
N GLU A 76 3.52 -7.58 3.73
CA GLU A 76 3.84 -6.84 4.96
C GLU A 76 4.12 -5.37 4.63
N PRO A 77 3.09 -4.57 4.29
CA PRO A 77 3.27 -3.16 3.99
C PRO A 77 3.87 -2.42 5.20
N ALA A 78 4.72 -1.43 4.90
CA ALA A 78 5.34 -0.60 5.92
C ALA A 78 4.80 0.84 5.86
N VAL A 79 4.43 1.39 7.01
CA VAL A 79 3.99 2.79 7.12
C VAL A 79 5.17 3.74 7.17
N VAL A 80 5.12 4.81 6.39
CA VAL A 80 6.04 5.95 6.53
C VAL A 80 5.44 6.91 7.54
N LYS A 81 6.17 7.13 8.63
CA LYS A 81 5.76 7.97 9.75
C LYS A 81 6.52 9.30 9.71
N GLU A 82 5.82 10.39 9.99
CA GLU A 82 6.41 11.65 10.39
C GLU A 82 6.25 11.81 11.90
N GLU A 83 7.27 12.36 12.56
CA GLU A 83 7.14 12.77 13.96
C GLU A 83 6.07 13.86 14.05
N ALA A 84 5.05 13.64 14.88
CA ALA A 84 4.11 14.69 15.20
C ALA A 84 4.88 15.77 16.01
N CYS A 85 4.99 16.97 15.43
CA CYS A 85 5.51 18.16 16.13
C CYS A 85 4.70 18.48 17.39
#